data_AF-A0A2D4XJS8-F1
#
_entry.id   AF-A0A2D4XJS8-F1
#
_cell.length_a   1.000
_cell.length_b   1.000
_cell.length_c   1.000
_cell.angle_alpha   90.00
_cell.angle_beta   90.00
_cell.angle_gamma   90.00
#
_symmetry.space_group_name_H-M   'P 1'
#
loop_
_entity.id
_entity.type
_entity.pdbx_description
1 polymer ?
#
loop_
_entity_poly.entity_id
_entity_poly.type
_entity_poly.pdbx_seq_one_letter_code
_entity_poly.pdbx_strand_id
1 'polypeptide(L)' 'MAVKHTPTGEVHSGSKGEYTGCGTNTNTHPDHWLNTSQSITCDKNGCK' A
#
# COMPACT_ATOMS: atom_id res chain seq x y z
N MET A 1 -8.75 -4.13 -0.21
CA MET A 1 -8.49 -2.83 -0.86
C MET A 1 -7.03 -2.76 -1.26
N ALA A 2 -6.68 -1.82 -2.15
CA ALA A 2 -5.31 -1.60 -2.55
C ALA A 2 -4.91 -0.15 -2.25
N VAL A 3 -3.64 0.05 -1.89
CA VAL A 3 -3.08 1.36 -1.59
C VAL A 3 -1.78 1.52 -2.36
N LYS A 4 -1.69 2.59 -3.15
CA LYS A 4 -0.52 2.93 -3.94
C LYS A 4 0.39 3.84 -3.14
N HIS A 5 1.67 3.46 -3.07
CA HIS A 5 2.73 4.34 -2.64
C HIS A 5 3.14 5.22 -3.83
N THR A 6 2.86 6.52 -3.77
CA THR A 6 3.19 7.45 -4.86
C THR A 6 4.69 7.59 -5.17
N PRO A 7 5.63 7.54 -4.20
CA PRO A 7 7.06 7.67 -4.46
C PRO A 7 7.68 6.45 -5.13
N THR A 8 7.29 5.22 -4.72
CA THR A 8 7.83 4.00 -5.33
C THR A 8 6.98 3.49 -6.50
N GLY A 9 5.72 3.93 -6.58
CA GLY A 9 4.75 3.44 -7.56
C GLY A 9 4.16 2.06 -7.24
N GLU A 10 4.58 1.43 -6.14
CA GLU A 10 4.12 0.10 -5.71
C GLU A 10 2.70 0.16 -5.15
N VAL A 11 1.93 -0.89 -5.42
CA VAL A 11 0.57 -1.06 -4.92
C VAL A 11 0.58 -2.19 -3.90
N HIS A 12 0.17 -1.88 -2.68
CA HIS A 12 0.12 -2.80 -1.55
C HIS A 12 -1.33 -3.24 -1.27
N SER A 13 -1.49 -4.40 -0.63
CA SER A 13 -2.78 -4.81 -0.09
C SER A 13 -3.09 -4.03 1.18
N GLY A 14 -4.28 -3.42 1.27
CA GLY A 14 -4.73 -2.64 2.41
C GLY A 14 -5.29 -1.28 2.04
N SER A 15 -5.39 -0.40 3.03
CA SER A 15 -5.97 0.94 2.91
C SER A 15 -5.04 1.98 3.52
N LYS A 16 -5.13 3.22 3.05
CA LYS A 16 -4.46 4.37 3.67
C LYS A 16 -4.94 4.56 5.11
N GLY A 17 -4.00 4.71 6.04
CA GLY A 17 -4.26 4.81 7.48
C GLY A 17 -4.18 3.48 8.22
N GLU A 18 -3.87 2.39 7.53
CA GLU A 18 -3.70 1.05 8.11
C GLU A 18 -2.30 0.49 7.86
N TYR A 19 -2.04 -0.71 8.40
CA TYR A 19 -0.91 -1.52 7.97
C TYR A 19 -1.31 -2.33 6.73
N THR A 20 -0.45 -2.31 5.73
CA THR A 20 -0.58 -3.19 4.56
C THR A 20 -0.38 -4.65 4.96
N GLY A 21 -0.86 -5.59 4.14
CA GLY A 21 -0.72 -7.03 4.42
C GLY A 21 0.74 -7.51 4.56
N CYS A 22 1.68 -6.77 3.96
CA CYS A 22 3.11 -7.01 4.08
C CYS A 22 3.81 -6.19 5.20
N GLY A 23 3.04 -5.58 6.10
CA GLY A 23 3.55 -4.89 7.29
C GLY A 23 3.96 -3.43 7.08
N THR A 24 3.78 -2.86 5.89
CA THR A 24 4.07 -1.44 5.63
C THR A 24 3.04 -0.56 6.34
N ASN A 25 3.50 0.40 7.15
CA ASN A 25 2.62 1.36 7.81
C ASN A 25 2.27 2.51 6.87
N THR A 26 1.00 2.68 6.52
CA THR A 26 0.56 3.79 5.65
C THR A 26 0.21 5.07 6.43
N ASN A 27 0.33 5.06 7.76
CA ASN A 27 0.25 6.27 8.57
C ASN A 27 1.56 7.07 8.53
N THR A 28 2.68 6.42 8.22
CA THR A 28 3.94 7.14 8.01
C THR A 28 3.90 7.83 6.65
N HIS A 29 4.00 9.16 6.65
CA HIS A 29 3.87 10.01 5.45
C HIS A 29 2.54 9.76 4.70
N PRO A 30 1.38 10.11 5.29
CA PRO A 30 0.08 9.80 4.70
C PRO A 30 -0.10 10.39 3.28
N ASP A 31 0.58 11.49 2.95
CA ASP A 31 0.57 12.09 1.61
C ASP A 31 1.21 11.21 0.53
N HIS A 32 2.07 10.26 0.91
CA HIS A 32 2.68 9.30 0.00
C HIS A 32 1.74 8.14 -0.35
N TRP A 33 0.58 8.03 0.31
CA TRP A 33 -0.34 6.92 0.18
C TRP A 33 -1.65 7.36 -0.44
N LEU A 34 -2.09 6.64 -1.46
CA LEU A 34 -3.35 6.86 -2.16
C LEU A 34 -4.13 5.55 -2.28
N ASN A 35 -5.38 5.55 -1.83
CA ASN A 35 -6.27 4.41 -2.05
C ASN A 35 -6.49 4.23 -3.56
N THR A 36 -6.34 3.00 -4.04
CA THR A 36 -6.46 2.67 -5.45
C THR A 36 -7.23 1.36 -5.63
N SER A 37 -7.75 1.15 -6.84
CA SER A 37 -8.35 -0.11 -7.27
C SER A 37 -7.43 -0.88 -8.23
N GLN A 38 -6.18 -0.45 -8.39
CA GLN A 38 -5.17 -1.16 -9.16
C GLN A 38 -4.85 -2.52 -8.53
N SER A 39 -4.36 -3.44 -9.35
CA SER A 39 -3.85 -4.73 -8.90
C SER A 39 -2.66 -4.53 -7.96
N ILE A 40 -2.56 -5.38 -6.94
CA ILE A 40 -1.45 -5.37 -6.00
C ILE A 40 -0.17 -5.76 -6.75
N THR A 41 0.82 -4.86 -6.74
CA THR A 41 2.12 -5.06 -7.39
C THR A 41 3.24 -5.36 -6.38
N CYS A 42 2.96 -5.19 -5.08
CA CYS A 42 3.90 -5.53 -4.04
C CYS A 42 4.04 -7.06 -3.93
N ASP A 43 5.25 -7.57 -4.18
CA ASP A 43 5.60 -8.99 -4.09
C ASP A 43 6.11 -9.39 -2.69
N LYS A 44 6.02 -8.48 -1.70
CA LYS A 44 6.40 -8.78 -0.32
C LYS A 44 5.38 -9.76 0.28
N ASN A 45 5.90 -10.71 1.07
CA ASN A 45 5.09 -11.69 1.79
C ASN A 45 3.92 -11.04 2.54
N GLY A 46 2.69 -11.54 2.31
CA GLY A 46 1.45 -11.04 2.92
C GLY A 46 0.70 -9.98 2.11
N CYS A 47 1.32 -9.40 1.07
CA CYS A 47 0.61 -8.50 0.14
C CYS A 47 -0.06 -9.25 -1.04
N LYS A 48 0.50 -10.39 -1.48
CA LYS A 48 -0.07 -11.28 -2.50
C LYS A 48 -0.79 -12.49 -1.90
#